data_AF-A0AAE7EJ75-F1
#
_entry.id   AF-A0AAE7EJ75-F1
#
_cell.length_a   1.000
_cell.length_b   1.000
_cell.length_c   1.000
_cell.angle_alpha   90.00
_cell.angle_beta   90.00
_cell.angle_gamma   90.00
#
_symmetry.space_group_name_H-M   'P 1'
#
loop_
_entity.id
_entity.type
_entity.pdbx_description
1 polymer ?
#
loop_
_entity_poly.entity_id
_entity_poly.type
_entity_poly.pdbx_seq_one_letter_code
_entity_poly.pdbx_strand_id
1 'polypeptide(L)'
;MNGGSLRRIEQAKSCFAALGNIAIRSQFGGYGLLADDTMFAVITEGELYLRATESLETAFRERGMVNMTYLKRGVPMVMRYYWVNEELWQQRRELCALAWQALCETRKEIKVKKRCNGRLKDLPNIDASLERQLWRAGICNIYDFRLLGARDSYLKLLQQQKNLGMKVLMSLAGAMAGYHHAALPNLQREALTEWFENNALFPSFEARSEDRACGPHL
;
A
#
# COMPACT_ATOMS: atom_id res chain seq x y z
N MET A 1 -28.34 -16.48 5.38
CA MET A 1 -27.54 -16.71 4.16
C MET A 1 -28.53 -16.99 3.04
N ASN A 2 -28.50 -16.27 1.91
CA ASN A 2 -29.43 -16.54 0.81
C ASN A 2 -29.10 -17.89 0.16
N GLY A 3 -30.11 -18.70 -0.16
CA GLY A 3 -29.93 -20.08 -0.66
C GLY A 3 -29.09 -20.18 -1.94
N GLY A 4 -29.13 -19.15 -2.80
CA GLY A 4 -28.29 -19.08 -4.01
C GLY A 4 -26.79 -18.99 -3.72
N SER A 5 -26.39 -18.16 -2.75
CA SER A 5 -24.98 -18.01 -2.39
C SER A 5 -24.39 -19.28 -1.79
N LEU A 6 -25.18 -20.05 -1.02
CA LEU A 6 -24.71 -21.31 -0.43
C LEU A 6 -24.38 -22.35 -1.50
N ARG A 7 -25.27 -22.53 -2.49
CA ARG A 7 -25.04 -23.44 -3.63
C ARG A 7 -23.79 -23.03 -4.41
N ARG A 8 -23.65 -21.73 -4.70
CA ARG A 8 -22.47 -21.21 -5.42
C ARG A 8 -21.18 -21.44 -4.63
N ILE A 9 -21.21 -21.32 -3.30
CA ILE A 9 -20.06 -21.61 -2.42
C ILE A 9 -19.63 -23.07 -2.54
N GLU A 10 -20.57 -24.01 -2.48
CA GLU A 10 -20.27 -25.45 -2.60
C GLU A 10 -19.70 -25.81 -3.97
N GLN A 11 -20.29 -25.23 -5.03
CA GLN A 11 -19.81 -25.37 -6.40
C GLN A 11 -18.38 -24.82 -6.54
N ALA A 12 -18.11 -23.63 -5.99
CA ALA A 12 -16.79 -23.00 -6.03
C ALA A 12 -15.74 -23.80 -5.24
N LYS A 13 -16.07 -24.33 -4.05
CA LYS A 13 -15.18 -25.21 -3.29
C LYS A 13 -14.77 -26.44 -4.09
N SER A 14 -15.73 -27.07 -4.77
CA SER A 14 -15.48 -28.25 -5.61
C SER A 14 -14.67 -27.88 -6.85
N CYS A 15 -14.97 -26.74 -7.48
CA CYS A 15 -14.26 -26.25 -8.66
C CYS A 15 -12.79 -25.96 -8.35
N PHE A 16 -12.53 -25.26 -7.23
CA PHE A 16 -11.23 -24.72 -6.87
C PHE A 16 -10.44 -25.55 -5.86
N ALA A 17 -10.84 -26.80 -5.60
CA ALA A 17 -10.15 -27.68 -4.65
C ALA A 17 -8.65 -27.85 -4.97
N ALA A 18 -8.27 -27.77 -6.25
CA ALA A 18 -6.87 -27.85 -6.68
C ALA A 18 -6.03 -26.61 -6.29
N LEU A 19 -6.65 -25.48 -5.93
CA LEU A 19 -5.94 -24.28 -5.48
C LEU A 19 -5.50 -24.36 -4.01
N GLY A 20 -5.94 -25.39 -3.28
CA GLY A 20 -5.67 -25.59 -1.85
C GLY A 20 -6.95 -25.59 -1.00
N ASN A 21 -6.79 -25.43 0.32
CA ASN A 21 -7.93 -25.37 1.22
C ASN A 21 -8.68 -24.03 1.07
N ILE A 22 -9.95 -24.09 0.68
CA ILE A 22 -10.77 -22.90 0.42
C ILE A 22 -11.51 -22.48 1.69
N ALA A 23 -10.98 -21.45 2.35
CA ALA A 23 -11.62 -20.80 3.48
C ALA A 23 -12.64 -19.74 3.02
N ILE A 24 -13.70 -19.55 3.81
CA ILE A 24 -14.75 -18.56 3.55
C ILE A 24 -14.73 -17.52 4.66
N ARG A 25 -14.84 -16.23 4.31
CA ARG A 25 -15.04 -15.13 5.27
C ARG A 25 -16.10 -14.16 4.77
N SER A 26 -16.77 -13.45 5.68
CA SER A 26 -17.69 -12.36 5.31
C SER A 26 -16.91 -11.24 4.63
N GLN A 27 -17.31 -10.84 3.42
CA GLN A 27 -16.62 -9.82 2.63
C GLN A 27 -17.57 -9.10 1.69
N PHE A 28 -17.58 -7.76 1.73
CA PHE A 28 -18.41 -6.89 0.86
C PHE A 28 -19.91 -7.24 0.86
N GLY A 29 -20.47 -7.66 2.00
CA GLY A 29 -21.87 -8.09 2.07
C GLY A 29 -22.15 -9.50 1.53
N GLY A 30 -21.12 -10.20 1.04
CA GLY A 30 -21.16 -11.59 0.60
C GLY A 30 -20.07 -12.43 1.27
N TYR A 31 -19.48 -13.34 0.50
CA TYR A 31 -18.56 -14.36 0.96
C TYR A 31 -17.26 -14.30 0.17
N GLY A 32 -16.17 -13.90 0.82
CA GLY A 32 -14.83 -13.98 0.23
C GLY A 32 -14.30 -15.41 0.28
N LEU A 33 -13.65 -15.84 -0.80
CA LEU A 33 -12.99 -17.14 -0.94
C LEU A 33 -11.48 -16.93 -0.85
N LEU A 34 -10.84 -17.69 0.04
CA LEU A 34 -9.41 -17.58 0.32
C LEU A 34 -8.74 -18.94 0.13
N ALA A 35 -7.60 -18.94 -0.55
CA ALA A 35 -6.69 -20.08 -0.62
C ALA A 35 -5.37 -19.71 0.09
N ASP A 36 -5.03 -20.44 1.16
CA ASP A 36 -3.92 -20.14 2.09
C ASP A 36 -3.91 -18.66 2.51
N ASP A 37 -5.00 -18.22 3.15
CA ASP A 37 -5.24 -16.83 3.59
C ASP A 37 -5.19 -15.75 2.49
N THR A 38 -5.08 -16.14 1.22
CA THR A 38 -5.09 -15.19 0.09
C THR A 38 -6.46 -15.17 -0.56
N MET A 39 -7.14 -14.03 -0.48
CA MET A 39 -8.45 -13.84 -1.11
C MET A 39 -8.32 -13.66 -2.62
N PHE A 40 -8.98 -14.54 -3.38
CA PHE A 40 -8.93 -14.56 -4.84
C PHE A 40 -10.31 -14.41 -5.49
N ALA A 41 -11.40 -14.58 -4.75
CA ALA A 41 -12.76 -14.43 -5.27
C ALA A 41 -13.75 -13.98 -4.20
N VAL A 42 -14.92 -13.51 -4.62
CA VAL A 42 -16.06 -13.16 -3.78
C VAL A 42 -17.32 -13.75 -4.38
N ILE A 43 -18.22 -14.25 -3.54
CA ILE A 43 -19.58 -14.64 -3.91
C ILE A 43 -20.56 -13.66 -3.28
N THR A 44 -21.35 -12.98 -4.09
CA THR A 44 -22.42 -12.09 -3.63
C THR A 44 -23.64 -12.26 -4.54
N GLU A 45 -24.83 -12.16 -3.96
CA GLU A 45 -26.11 -12.30 -4.69
C GLU A 45 -26.23 -13.59 -5.53
N GLY A 46 -25.57 -14.67 -5.10
CA GLY A 46 -25.57 -15.94 -5.83
C GLY A 46 -24.56 -16.03 -6.96
N GLU A 47 -23.79 -14.98 -7.23
CA GLU A 47 -22.82 -14.90 -8.33
C GLU A 47 -21.38 -14.95 -7.84
N LEU A 48 -20.47 -15.49 -8.66
CA LEU A 48 -19.03 -15.54 -8.37
C LEU A 48 -18.31 -14.39 -9.09
N TYR A 49 -17.39 -13.75 -8.39
CA TYR A 49 -16.52 -12.73 -8.93
C TYR A 49 -15.05 -13.05 -8.63
N LEU A 50 -14.19 -13.13 -9.65
CA LEU A 50 -12.75 -13.32 -9.49
C LEU A 50 -12.05 -11.98 -9.28
N ARG A 51 -11.08 -11.94 -8.36
CA ARG A 51 -10.24 -10.77 -8.17
C ARG A 51 -9.31 -10.59 -9.36
N ALA A 52 -9.23 -9.36 -9.89
CA ALA A 52 -8.16 -8.96 -10.78
C ALA A 52 -7.23 -8.00 -10.03
N THR A 53 -5.95 -8.33 -9.96
CA THR A 53 -4.92 -7.31 -9.67
C THR A 53 -4.79 -6.36 -10.86
N GLU A 54 -4.04 -5.28 -10.68
CA GLU A 54 -3.77 -4.32 -11.78
C GLU A 54 -3.20 -5.01 -13.03
N SER A 55 -2.37 -6.04 -12.85
CA SER A 55 -1.82 -6.86 -13.93
C SER A 55 -2.85 -7.71 -14.70
N LEU A 56 -4.03 -7.97 -14.13
CA LEU A 56 -5.07 -8.82 -14.70
C LEU A 56 -6.30 -8.06 -15.21
N GLU A 57 -6.47 -6.78 -14.84
CA GLU A 57 -7.67 -6.02 -15.20
C GLU A 57 -7.90 -5.98 -16.71
N THR A 58 -6.85 -5.70 -17.48
CA THR A 58 -6.93 -5.62 -18.95
C THR A 58 -7.38 -6.96 -19.54
N ALA A 59 -6.73 -8.06 -19.14
CA ALA A 59 -7.06 -9.39 -19.64
C ALA A 59 -8.50 -9.81 -19.31
N PHE A 60 -9.02 -9.45 -18.13
CA PHE A 60 -10.39 -9.75 -17.75
C PHE A 60 -11.41 -8.91 -18.53
N ARG A 61 -11.11 -7.62 -18.77
CA ARG A 61 -11.96 -6.76 -19.60
C ARG A 61 -11.99 -7.19 -21.07
N GLU A 62 -10.86 -7.61 -21.63
CA GLU A 62 -10.77 -8.12 -23.01
C GLU A 62 -11.60 -9.40 -23.21
N ARG A 63 -11.80 -10.18 -22.14
CA ARG A 63 -12.71 -11.34 -22.10
C ARG A 63 -14.18 -10.98 -21.91
N GLY A 64 -14.51 -9.68 -21.83
CA GLY A 64 -15.87 -9.19 -21.60
C GLY A 64 -16.36 -9.33 -20.16
N MET A 65 -15.48 -9.61 -19.20
CA MET A 65 -15.89 -9.73 -17.80
C MET A 65 -16.21 -8.34 -17.21
N VAL A 66 -17.27 -8.28 -16.39
CA VAL A 66 -17.78 -7.02 -15.82
C VAL A 66 -17.40 -6.89 -14.35
N ASN A 67 -16.96 -5.69 -13.94
CA ASN A 67 -16.62 -5.39 -12.56
C ASN A 67 -17.83 -5.49 -11.62
N MET A 68 -17.59 -5.94 -10.39
CA MET A 68 -18.54 -5.94 -9.29
C MET A 68 -18.71 -4.52 -8.76
N THR A 69 -19.95 -4.08 -8.59
CA THR A 69 -20.28 -2.83 -7.89
C THR A 69 -20.77 -3.15 -6.49
N TYR A 70 -20.18 -2.51 -5.47
CA TYR A 70 -20.54 -2.69 -4.07
C TYR A 70 -21.03 -1.38 -3.45
N LEU A 71 -22.15 -1.41 -2.74
CA LEU A 71 -22.68 -0.25 -2.03
C LEU A 71 -22.04 -0.13 -0.63
N LYS A 72 -21.22 0.90 -0.42
CA LYS A 72 -20.65 1.24 0.89
C LYS A 72 -21.34 2.48 1.44
N ARG A 73 -22.19 2.31 2.48
CA ARG A 73 -23.00 3.40 3.08
C ARG A 73 -23.86 4.13 2.03
N GLY A 74 -24.47 3.38 1.12
CA GLY A 74 -25.30 3.92 0.04
C GLY A 74 -24.52 4.45 -1.17
N VAL A 75 -23.19 4.54 -1.11
CA VAL A 75 -22.35 5.01 -2.22
C VAL A 75 -21.85 3.81 -3.05
N PRO A 76 -22.07 3.77 -4.37
CA PRO A 76 -21.54 2.72 -5.24
C PRO A 76 -20.03 2.83 -5.38
N MET A 77 -19.34 1.71 -5.16
CA MET A 77 -17.90 1.55 -5.35
C MET A 77 -17.63 0.40 -6.33
N VAL A 78 -16.92 0.71 -7.42
CA VAL A 78 -16.46 -0.28 -8.38
C VAL A 78 -15.29 -1.04 -7.78
N MET A 79 -15.40 -2.36 -7.76
CA MET A 79 -14.40 -3.25 -7.17
C MET A 79 -13.62 -3.97 -8.27
N ARG A 80 -12.35 -4.30 -8.00
CA ARG A 80 -11.50 -5.12 -8.88
C ARG A 80 -11.84 -6.62 -8.79
N TYR A 81 -13.13 -6.92 -8.81
CA TYR A 81 -13.69 -8.26 -8.81
C TYR A 81 -14.58 -8.36 -10.04
N TYR A 82 -14.46 -9.44 -10.82
CA TYR A 82 -15.06 -9.54 -12.14
C TYR A 82 -15.96 -10.75 -12.23
N TRP A 83 -17.18 -10.53 -12.73
CA TRP A 83 -18.23 -11.53 -12.77
C TRP A 83 -17.84 -12.74 -13.62
N VAL A 84 -18.07 -13.93 -13.06
CA VAL A 84 -17.93 -15.22 -13.74
C VAL A 84 -19.33 -15.62 -14.20
N ASN A 85 -19.59 -15.48 -15.50
CA ASN A 85 -20.86 -15.87 -16.11
C ASN A 85 -21.00 -17.41 -16.18
N GLU A 86 -22.21 -17.88 -16.49
CA GLU A 86 -22.50 -19.32 -16.57
C GLU A 86 -21.71 -20.04 -17.69
N GLU A 87 -21.36 -19.36 -18.78
CA GLU A 87 -20.53 -19.93 -19.85
C GLU A 87 -19.14 -20.31 -19.33
N LEU A 88 -18.50 -19.43 -18.56
CA LEU A 88 -17.20 -19.68 -17.96
C LEU A 88 -17.28 -20.79 -16.89
N TRP A 89 -18.41 -20.96 -16.20
CA TRP A 89 -18.65 -22.10 -15.31
C TRP A 89 -18.66 -23.44 -16.04
N GLN A 90 -19.15 -23.50 -17.29
CA GLN A 90 -19.08 -24.71 -18.11
C GLN A 90 -17.64 -25.00 -18.56
N GLN A 91 -16.82 -23.96 -18.72
CA GLN A 91 -15.41 -24.06 -19.11
C GLN A 91 -14.49 -24.24 -17.89
N ARG A 92 -14.72 -25.31 -17.10
CA ARG A 92 -14.06 -25.52 -15.79
C ARG A 92 -12.54 -25.37 -15.82
N ARG A 93 -11.87 -25.86 -16.88
CA ARG A 93 -10.40 -25.73 -17.02
C ARG A 93 -9.96 -24.27 -17.10
N GLU A 94 -10.68 -23.47 -17.88
CA GLU A 94 -10.39 -22.06 -18.06
C GLU A 94 -10.72 -21.26 -16.79
N LEU A 95 -11.86 -21.52 -16.16
CA LEU A 95 -12.22 -20.91 -14.88
C LEU A 95 -11.17 -21.21 -13.79
N CYS A 96 -10.70 -22.45 -13.68
CA CYS A 96 -9.63 -22.82 -12.76
C CYS A 96 -8.32 -22.10 -13.09
N ALA A 97 -7.97 -21.97 -14.37
CA ALA A 97 -6.77 -21.25 -14.79
C ALA A 97 -6.84 -19.76 -14.41
N LEU A 98 -7.99 -19.11 -14.63
CA LEU A 98 -8.22 -17.71 -14.23
C LEU A 98 -8.17 -17.53 -12.72
N ALA A 99 -8.78 -18.43 -11.96
CA ALA A 99 -8.74 -18.39 -10.50
C ALA A 99 -7.32 -18.61 -9.96
N TRP A 100 -6.55 -19.50 -10.58
CA TRP A 100 -5.13 -19.69 -10.27
C TRP A 100 -4.31 -18.43 -10.58
N GLN A 101 -4.51 -17.80 -11.73
CA GLN A 101 -3.86 -16.53 -12.08
C GLN A 101 -4.21 -15.42 -11.08
N ALA A 102 -5.49 -15.25 -10.75
CA ALA A 102 -5.96 -14.30 -9.75
C ALA A 102 -5.26 -14.51 -8.40
N LEU A 103 -5.14 -15.76 -7.96
CA LEU A 103 -4.44 -16.13 -6.73
C LEU A 103 -2.94 -15.81 -6.81
N CYS A 104 -2.25 -16.25 -7.87
CA CYS A 104 -0.83 -16.02 -8.07
C CYS A 104 -0.47 -14.53 -8.12
N GLU A 105 -1.21 -13.75 -8.90
CA GLU A 105 -0.98 -12.31 -9.04
C GLU A 105 -1.32 -11.57 -7.74
N THR A 106 -2.37 -11.98 -7.02
CA THR A 106 -2.66 -11.44 -5.69
C THR A 106 -1.52 -11.72 -4.70
N ARG A 107 -0.96 -12.94 -4.71
CA ARG A 107 0.21 -13.28 -3.87
C ARG A 107 1.42 -12.44 -4.24
N LYS A 108 1.68 -12.23 -5.54
CA LYS A 108 2.76 -11.35 -6.02
C LYS A 108 2.54 -9.92 -5.55
N GLU A 109 1.34 -9.37 -5.72
CA GLU A 109 0.96 -8.02 -5.27
C GLU A 109 1.18 -7.86 -3.76
N ILE A 110 0.74 -8.83 -2.95
CA ILE A 110 0.96 -8.81 -1.49
C ILE A 110 2.45 -8.85 -1.16
N LYS A 111 3.24 -9.68 -1.85
CA LYS A 111 4.70 -9.74 -1.65
C LYS A 111 5.39 -8.43 -2.03
N VAL A 112 5.02 -7.84 -3.18
CA VAL A 112 5.55 -6.54 -3.62
C VAL A 112 5.15 -5.45 -2.64
N LYS A 113 3.88 -5.36 -2.25
CA LYS A 113 3.43 -4.43 -1.21
C LYS A 113 4.18 -4.66 0.10
N LYS A 114 4.40 -5.90 0.54
CA LYS A 114 5.18 -6.15 1.76
C LYS A 114 6.65 -5.69 1.64
N ARG A 115 7.25 -5.81 0.45
CA ARG A 115 8.63 -5.36 0.18
C ARG A 115 8.74 -3.84 0.06
N CYS A 116 7.82 -3.21 -0.65
CA CYS A 116 7.81 -1.77 -0.93
C CYS A 116 7.15 -0.96 0.21
N ASN A 117 6.34 -1.60 1.04
CA ASN A 117 5.49 -1.00 2.07
C ASN A 117 5.73 -1.61 3.45
N GLY A 118 7.00 -1.90 3.78
CA GLY A 118 7.34 -2.07 5.20
C GLY A 118 6.81 -0.85 5.96
N ARG A 119 6.14 -1.06 7.09
CA ARG A 119 5.50 0.05 7.80
C ARG A 119 6.61 0.88 8.42
N LEU A 120 6.48 2.21 8.39
CA LEU A 120 7.50 3.07 8.97
C LEU A 120 7.68 2.76 10.45
N LYS A 121 6.60 2.42 11.14
CA LYS A 121 6.63 1.99 12.55
C LYS A 121 7.36 0.67 12.83
N ASP A 122 7.71 -0.09 11.80
CA ASP A 122 8.50 -1.32 11.95
C ASP A 122 10.02 -0.99 11.98
N LEU A 123 10.42 0.25 11.67
CA LEU A 123 11.79 0.74 11.84
C LEU A 123 12.07 1.09 13.31
N PRO A 124 13.33 0.92 13.77
CA PRO A 124 13.70 1.36 15.12
C PRO A 124 13.48 2.86 15.26
N ASN A 125 13.06 3.30 16.45
CA ASN A 125 12.80 4.70 16.80
C ASN A 125 11.60 5.37 16.09
N ILE A 126 10.84 4.66 15.25
CA ILE A 126 9.61 5.18 14.66
C ILE A 126 8.42 4.50 15.33
N ASP A 127 7.66 5.26 16.10
CA ASP A 127 6.39 4.81 16.66
C ASP A 127 5.21 5.17 15.74
N ALA A 128 4.00 4.71 16.10
CA ALA A 128 2.78 5.00 15.34
C ALA A 128 2.41 6.49 15.31
N SER A 129 2.93 7.31 16.24
CA SER A 129 2.73 8.76 16.21
C SER A 129 3.61 9.39 15.13
N LEU A 130 4.89 9.06 15.13
CA LEU A 130 5.86 9.56 14.15
C LEU A 130 5.52 9.05 12.73
N GLU A 131 5.07 7.80 12.58
CA GLU A 131 4.57 7.27 11.30
C GLU A 131 3.43 8.13 10.73
N ARG A 132 2.45 8.53 11.55
CA ARG A 132 1.35 9.40 11.10
C ARG A 132 1.84 10.79 10.68
N GLN A 133 2.87 11.32 11.34
CA GLN A 133 3.46 12.60 10.96
C GLN A 133 4.19 12.50 9.62
N LEU A 134 4.97 11.44 9.42
CA LEU A 134 5.66 11.16 8.15
C LEU A 134 4.66 10.99 6.99
N TRP A 135 3.54 10.30 7.22
CA TRP A 135 2.46 10.18 6.23
C TRP A 135 1.88 11.53 5.83
N ARG A 136 1.60 12.40 6.80
CA ARG A 136 1.08 13.74 6.52
C ARG A 136 2.09 14.55 5.71
N ALA A 137 3.39 14.34 5.92
CA ALA A 137 4.47 14.94 5.17
C ALA A 137 4.76 14.26 3.81
N GLY A 138 3.92 13.29 3.39
CA GLY A 138 4.02 12.60 2.11
C GLY A 138 5.08 11.50 2.06
N ILE A 139 5.55 11.01 3.21
CA ILE A 139 6.50 9.90 3.34
C ILE A 139 5.71 8.69 3.80
N CYS A 140 5.28 7.84 2.87
CA CYS A 140 4.24 6.86 3.13
C CYS A 140 4.78 5.48 3.56
N ASN A 141 6.02 5.18 3.19
CA ASN A 141 6.62 3.86 3.42
C ASN A 141 8.14 3.94 3.63
N ILE A 142 8.74 2.81 4.01
CA ILE A 142 10.21 2.71 4.23
C ILE A 142 11.01 3.10 2.98
N TYR A 143 10.52 2.82 1.77
CA TYR A 143 11.21 3.17 0.53
C TYR A 143 11.29 4.70 0.36
N ASP A 144 10.18 5.41 0.49
CA ASP A 144 10.13 6.89 0.43
C ASP A 144 11.07 7.49 1.49
N PHE A 145 11.02 6.94 2.70
CA PHE A 145 11.86 7.38 3.81
C PHE A 145 13.35 7.16 3.53
N ARG A 146 13.74 6.01 2.96
CA ARG A 146 15.13 5.73 2.59
C ARG A 146 15.61 6.59 1.43
N LEU A 147 14.74 6.88 0.46
CA LEU A 147 15.05 7.71 -0.68
C LEU A 147 15.33 9.16 -0.28
N LEU A 148 14.55 9.70 0.68
CA LEU A 148 14.76 11.05 1.23
C LEU A 148 15.90 11.09 2.25
N GLY A 149 16.01 10.05 3.08
CA GLY A 149 16.92 10.02 4.20
C GLY A 149 16.47 10.86 5.40
N ALA A 150 17.22 10.78 6.49
CA ALA A 150 16.80 11.31 7.80
C ALA A 150 16.68 12.85 7.84
N ARG A 151 17.61 13.57 7.22
CA ARG A 151 17.66 15.04 7.22
C ARG A 151 16.50 15.65 6.44
N ASP A 152 16.29 15.21 5.20
CA ASP A 152 15.21 15.75 4.36
C ASP A 152 13.84 15.33 4.88
N SER A 153 13.72 14.13 5.45
CA SER A 153 12.51 13.72 6.17
C SER A 153 12.21 14.64 7.35
N TYR A 154 13.24 15.05 8.11
CA TYR A 154 13.11 16.00 9.20
C TYR A 154 12.66 17.39 8.71
N LEU A 155 13.25 17.91 7.62
CA LEU A 155 12.83 19.18 7.01
C LEU A 155 11.37 19.14 6.53
N LYS A 156 10.94 18.04 5.93
CA LYS A 156 9.52 17.86 5.55
C LYS A 156 8.59 17.87 6.75
N LEU A 157 8.99 17.30 7.88
CA LEU A 157 8.21 17.37 9.11
C LEU A 157 8.15 18.80 9.67
N LEU A 158 9.25 19.56 9.59
CA LEU A 158 9.29 20.98 10.02
C LEU A 158 8.33 21.87 9.24
N GLN A 159 8.08 21.57 7.96
CA GLN A 159 7.09 22.30 7.16
C GLN A 159 5.67 22.21 7.75
N GLN A 160 5.38 21.15 8.52
CA GLN A 160 4.07 20.92 9.14
C GLN A 160 4.02 21.32 10.62
N GLN A 161 5.15 21.20 11.32
CA GLN A 161 5.25 21.46 12.76
C GLN A 161 6.55 22.22 13.04
N LYS A 162 6.45 23.47 13.47
CA LYS A 162 7.62 24.35 13.65
C LYS A 162 8.49 24.00 14.88
N ASN A 163 7.98 23.20 15.80
CA ASN A 163 8.65 22.88 17.08
C ASN A 163 9.08 21.40 17.14
N LEU A 164 9.71 20.89 16.08
CA LEU A 164 10.40 19.59 16.18
C LEU A 164 11.74 19.76 16.87
N GLY A 165 12.06 18.83 17.77
CA GLY A 165 13.34 18.81 18.48
C GLY A 165 14.33 17.83 17.86
N MET A 166 15.62 18.01 18.20
CA MET A 166 16.75 17.16 17.80
C MET A 166 16.48 15.66 17.97
N LYS A 167 15.75 15.27 19.02
CA LYS A 167 15.43 13.87 19.28
C LYS A 167 14.74 13.21 18.09
N VAL A 168 13.88 13.93 17.36
CA VAL A 168 13.21 13.39 16.17
C VAL A 168 14.22 13.16 15.04
N LEU A 169 15.12 14.11 14.80
CA LEU A 169 16.20 13.94 13.81
C LEU A 169 17.08 12.72 14.14
N MET A 170 17.46 12.55 15.41
CA MET A 170 18.24 11.40 15.87
C MET A 170 17.47 10.09 15.73
N SER A 171 16.16 10.08 16.04
CA SER A 171 15.29 8.94 15.82
C SER A 171 15.23 8.54 14.34
N LEU A 172 15.07 9.51 13.43
CA LEU A 172 15.08 9.25 11.98
C LEU A 172 16.45 8.73 11.52
N ALA A 173 17.55 9.28 12.04
CA ALA A 173 18.89 8.80 11.70
C ALA A 173 19.12 7.35 12.18
N GLY A 174 18.71 7.02 13.41
CA GLY A 174 18.77 5.65 13.92
C GLY A 174 17.87 4.70 13.11
N ALA A 175 16.66 5.14 12.75
CA ALA A 175 15.75 4.39 11.88
C ALA A 175 16.39 4.07 10.51
N MET A 176 17.08 5.05 9.93
CA MET A 176 17.78 4.90 8.65
C MET A 176 18.98 3.96 8.75
N ALA A 177 19.72 4.01 9.85
CA ALA A 177 20.88 3.15 10.11
C ALA A 177 20.50 1.73 10.57
N GLY A 178 19.24 1.51 10.98
CA GLY A 178 18.71 0.20 11.35
C GLY A 178 18.90 -0.18 12.82
N TYR A 179 19.16 0.77 13.72
CA TYR A 179 19.32 0.53 15.16
C TYR A 179 18.77 1.68 16.02
N HIS A 180 18.68 1.48 17.34
CA HIS A 180 18.18 2.51 18.25
C HIS A 180 19.09 3.76 18.24
N HIS A 181 18.54 4.98 18.27
CA HIS A 181 19.28 6.24 18.11
C HIS A 181 20.39 6.45 19.17
N ALA A 182 20.26 5.80 20.33
CA ALA A 182 21.30 5.80 21.36
C ALA A 182 22.60 5.11 20.93
N ALA A 183 22.55 4.23 19.91
CA ALA A 183 23.70 3.52 19.36
C ALA A 183 24.34 4.24 18.15
N LEU A 184 23.88 5.46 17.81
CA LEU A 184 24.54 6.26 16.77
C LEU A 184 25.98 6.60 17.19
N PRO A 185 26.98 6.40 16.31
CA PRO A 185 28.36 6.80 16.56
C PRO A 185 28.46 8.30 16.91
N ASN A 186 29.38 8.65 17.83
CA ASN A 186 29.55 10.04 18.29
C ASN A 186 29.78 11.01 17.13
N LEU A 187 30.63 10.64 16.17
CA LEU A 187 30.89 11.44 14.97
C LEU A 187 29.61 11.75 14.19
N GLN A 188 28.71 10.77 14.05
CA GLN A 188 27.45 10.96 13.36
C GLN A 188 26.49 11.83 14.18
N ARG A 189 26.49 11.68 15.51
CA ARG A 189 25.70 12.53 16.41
C ARG A 189 26.15 13.98 16.33
N GLU A 190 27.45 14.24 16.39
CA GLU A 190 28.03 15.58 16.28
C GLU A 190 27.65 16.22 14.94
N ALA A 191 27.82 15.49 13.82
CA ALA A 191 27.44 15.98 12.50
C ALA A 191 25.92 16.21 12.32
N LEU A 192 25.07 15.48 13.05
CA LEU A 192 23.62 15.73 13.07
C LEU A 192 23.28 16.92 13.96
N THR A 193 24.01 17.12 15.06
CA THR A 193 23.83 18.25 15.96
C THR A 193 24.17 19.56 15.26
N GLU A 194 25.35 19.63 14.67
CA GLU A 194 25.80 20.79 13.89
C GLU A 194 24.81 21.10 12.75
N TRP A 195 24.38 20.06 12.02
CA TRP A 195 23.40 20.24 10.95
C TRP A 195 22.07 20.81 11.48
N PHE A 196 21.57 20.33 12.62
CA PHE A 196 20.33 20.81 13.23
C PHE A 196 20.44 22.26 13.70
N GLU A 197 21.55 22.65 14.33
CA GLU A 197 21.77 24.03 14.76
C GLU A 197 21.76 24.99 13.57
N ASN A 198 22.40 24.59 12.46
CA ASN A 198 22.52 25.39 11.25
C ASN A 198 21.24 25.46 10.40
N ASN A 199 20.35 24.46 10.47
CA ASN A 199 19.20 24.34 9.56
C ASN A 199 17.83 24.37 10.25
N ALA A 200 17.74 24.01 11.53
CA ALA A 200 16.48 23.83 12.24
C ALA A 200 16.21 24.89 13.32
N LEU A 201 17.25 25.46 13.93
CA LEU A 201 17.10 26.54 14.94
C LEU A 201 17.01 27.93 14.31
N PHE A 202 17.68 28.13 13.18
CA PHE A 202 17.64 29.36 12.41
C PHE A 202 17.29 29.01 10.98
N PRO A 203 16.00 28.98 10.59
CA PRO A 203 15.66 28.92 9.18
C PRO A 203 16.21 30.22 8.57
N SER A 204 17.37 30.12 7.92
CA SER A 204 18.06 31.24 7.32
C SER A 204 17.06 32.04 6.47
N PHE A 205 16.87 33.29 6.86
CA PHE A 205 16.15 34.29 6.09
C PHE A 205 16.83 34.41 4.72
N GLU A 206 16.01 34.56 3.68
CA GLU A 206 16.33 34.81 2.26
C GLU A 206 16.61 33.61 1.35
N ALA A 207 15.56 33.29 0.56
CA ALA A 207 15.72 33.11 -0.87
C ALA A 207 16.53 34.29 -1.43
N ARG A 208 17.77 34.03 -1.88
CA ARG A 208 18.48 34.96 -2.75
C ARG A 208 17.74 35.01 -4.09
N SER A 209 16.92 36.02 -4.24
CA SER A 209 16.59 36.63 -5.52
C SER A 209 17.90 37.11 -6.17
N GLU A 210 18.46 36.31 -7.07
CA GLU A 210 19.34 36.85 -8.12
C GLU A 210 18.44 37.50 -9.19
N ASP A 211 17.97 38.71 -8.90
CA ASP A 211 17.70 39.69 -9.94
C ASP A 211 19.04 40.09 -10.55
N ARG A 212 19.47 39.36 -11.59
CA ARG A 212 20.45 39.90 -12.53
C ARG A 212 19.70 40.73 -13.56
N ALA A 213 19.60 42.01 -13.24
CA ALA A 213 19.51 43.05 -14.25
C ALA A 213 20.72 42.92 -15.21
N CYS A 214 20.46 42.38 -16.39
CA CYS A 214 21.29 42.57 -17.58
C CYS A 214 20.41 43.17 -18.68
N GLY A 215 20.32 44.50 -18.73
CA GLY A 215 20.49 45.19 -20.01
C GLY A 215 22.00 45.34 -20.29
N PRO A 216 22.47 45.64 -21.52
CA PRO A 216 21.80 46.50 -22.51
C PRO A 216 21.94 46.04 -23.99
N HIS A 217 21.42 46.91 -24.87
CA HIS A 217 21.72 47.10 -26.30
C HIS A 217 21.00 46.24 -27.35
N LEU A 218 20.01 46.87 -28.03
CA LEU A 218 20.16 47.45 -29.37
C LEU A 218 19.12 48.56 -29.59
#